data_AF-A0ABD0K1A6-F1
#
_entry.id   AF-A0ABD0K1A6-F1
#
_cell.length_a   1.000
_cell.length_b   1.000
_cell.length_c   1.000
_cell.angle_alpha   90.00
_cell.angle_beta   90.00
_cell.angle_gamma   90.00
#
_symmetry.space_group_name_H-M   'P 1'
#
loop_
_entity.id
_entity.type
_entity.pdbx_description
1 polymer ?
#
loop_
_entity_poly.entity_id
_entity_poly.type
_entity_poly.pdbx_seq_one_letter_code
_entity_poly.pdbx_strand_id
1 'polypeptide(L)' 'MYLHVSDNTHLDPEDKMSKMRPLLSMISERCLNYFIKKQNMSIDESLIPYYGRHGARQFHLTFDKLFTSFRLVDH' A
#
# COMPACT_ATOMS: atom_id res chain seq x y z
N MET A 1 8.73 15.84 15.72
CA MET A 1 9.44 14.80 14.94
C MET A 1 8.52 14.38 13.80
N TYR A 2 8.98 14.50 12.55
CA TYR A 2 8.19 14.15 11.36
C TYR A 2 8.87 12.99 10.63
N LEU A 3 8.09 12.01 10.20
CA LEU A 3 8.59 10.89 9.41
C LEU A 3 8.67 11.31 7.95
N HIS A 4 9.89 11.36 7.41
CA HIS A 4 10.16 11.63 6.00
C HIS A 4 10.93 10.45 5.41
N VAL A 5 10.38 9.85 4.35
CA VAL A 5 10.92 8.64 3.70
C VAL A 5 11.70 8.99 2.42
N SER A 6 11.41 10.15 1.83
CA SER A 6 11.90 10.59 0.53
C SER A 6 12.26 12.07 0.56
N ASP A 7 13.26 12.46 -0.23
CA ASP A 7 13.58 13.86 -0.46
C ASP A 7 12.51 14.53 -1.34
N ASN A 8 11.88 15.57 -0.81
CA ASN A 8 10.81 16.29 -1.51
C ASN A 8 11.33 17.21 -2.63
N THR A 9 12.64 17.46 -2.70
CA THR A 9 13.23 18.37 -3.71
C THR A 9 13.42 17.71 -5.07
N HIS A 10 13.44 16.36 -5.12
CA HIS A 10 13.70 15.58 -6.33
C HIS A 10 12.64 14.49 -6.55
N LEU A 11 11.37 14.81 -6.34
CA LEU A 11 10.28 13.86 -6.59
C LEU A 11 9.97 13.77 -8.09
N ASP A 12 9.83 12.53 -8.58
CA ASP A 12 9.26 12.28 -9.89
C ASP A 12 7.75 12.63 -9.88
N PRO A 13 7.32 13.62 -10.68
CA PRO A 13 5.91 14.04 -10.71
C PRO A 13 4.99 13.00 -11.36
N GLU A 14 5.51 12.10 -12.20
CA GLU A 14 4.72 11.04 -12.83
C GLU A 14 4.48 9.86 -11.88
N ASP A 15 5.37 9.67 -10.91
CA ASP A 15 5.21 8.68 -9.86
C ASP A 15 4.33 9.19 -8.71
N LYS A 16 3.04 8.82 -8.75
CA LYS A 16 2.06 9.10 -7.69
C LYS A 16 2.45 8.54 -6.30
N MET A 17 3.39 7.59 -6.24
CA MET A 17 3.90 6.98 -5.02
C MET A 17 5.34 7.40 -4.69
N SER A 18 5.90 8.41 -5.37
CA SER A 18 7.30 8.86 -5.24
C SER A 18 7.73 9.07 -3.78
N LYS A 19 6.82 9.55 -2.92
CA LYS A 19 7.10 9.77 -1.50
C LYS A 19 7.33 8.50 -0.68
N MET A 20 6.73 7.39 -1.10
CA MET A 20 6.84 6.09 -0.43
C MET A 20 7.75 5.12 -1.17
N ARG A 21 8.11 5.43 -2.42
CA ARG A 21 8.89 4.57 -3.31
C ARG A 21 10.16 4.00 -2.64
N PRO A 22 11.00 4.80 -1.94
CA PRO A 22 12.22 4.25 -1.32
C PRO A 22 11.91 3.15 -0.30
N LEU A 23 10.91 3.37 0.56
CA LEU A 23 10.52 2.40 1.57
C LEU A 23 9.92 1.13 0.95
N LEU A 24 9.03 1.29 -0.04
CA LEU A 24 8.41 0.15 -0.73
C LEU A 24 9.45 -0.71 -1.44
N SER A 25 10.44 -0.08 -2.10
CA SER A 25 11.55 -0.79 -2.73
C SER A 25 12.38 -1.56 -1.71
N MET A 26 12.74 -0.95 -0.57
CA MET A 26 13.49 -1.63 0.49
C MET A 26 12.74 -2.83 1.07
N ILE A 27 11.42 -2.70 1.29
CA ILE A 27 10.60 -3.81 1.79
C ILE A 27 10.53 -4.92 0.74
N SER A 28 10.24 -4.59 -0.51
CA SER A 28 10.15 -5.56 -1.60
C SER A 28 11.45 -6.33 -1.78
N GLU A 29 12.59 -5.64 -1.81
CA GLU A 29 13.91 -6.24 -1.93
C GLU A 29 14.20 -7.22 -0.79
N ARG A 30 13.97 -6.81 0.46
CA ARG A 30 14.19 -7.67 1.63
C ARG A 30 13.26 -8.88 1.60
N CYS A 31 11.98 -8.68 1.34
CA CYS A 31 11.03 -9.79 1.24
C CYS A 31 11.47 -10.78 0.17
N LEU A 32 11.91 -10.32 -1.00
CA LEU A 32 12.40 -11.18 -2.08
C LEU A 32 13.69 -11.92 -1.70
N ASN A 33 14.64 -11.26 -1.03
CA ASN A 33 15.91 -11.86 -0.60
C ASN A 33 15.72 -13.00 0.40
N TYR A 34 14.71 -12.92 1.26
CA TYR A 34 14.39 -13.94 2.27
C TYR A 34 13.24 -14.87 1.86
N PHE A 35 12.65 -14.68 0.68
CA PHE A 35 11.54 -15.49 0.20
C PHE A 35 12.01 -16.83 -0.36
N ILE A 36 11.54 -17.93 0.23
CA ILE A 36 11.77 -19.28 -0.28
C ILE A 36 10.71 -19.59 -1.33
N LYS A 37 11.11 -19.67 -2.60
CA LYS A 37 10.22 -19.98 -3.72
C LYS A 37 9.63 -21.39 -3.58
N LYS A 38 8.31 -21.51 -3.76
CA LYS A 38 7.56 -22.78 -3.79
C LYS A 38 6.85 -22.92 -5.15
N GLN A 39 6.57 -24.14 -5.59
CA GLN A 39 5.88 -24.39 -6.87
C GLN A 39 4.44 -23.83 -6.88
N ASN A 40 3.77 -23.82 -5.73
CA ASN A 40 2.41 -23.32 -5.59
C ASN A 40 2.44 -21.95 -4.90
N MET A 41 2.32 -20.88 -5.68
CA MET A 41 2.19 -19.52 -5.17
C MET A 41 0.79 -19.00 -5.51
N SER A 42 0.12 -18.42 -4.52
CA SER A 42 -1.09 -17.64 -4.73
C SER A 42 -0.73 -16.17 -4.91
N ILE A 43 -1.23 -15.56 -5.97
CA ILE A 43 -1.10 -14.13 -6.23
C ILE A 43 -2.49 -13.55 -6.19
N ASP A 44 -2.70 -12.55 -5.34
CA ASP A 44 -3.98 -11.87 -5.17
C ASP A 44 -3.74 -10.40 -4.84
N GLU A 45 -4.78 -9.58 -4.95
CA GLU A 45 -4.75 -8.15 -4.65
C GLU A 45 -5.18 -7.90 -3.20
N SER A 46 -4.41 -7.07 -2.48
CA SER A 46 -4.78 -6.61 -1.13
C SER A 46 -5.06 -5.11 -1.15
N LEU A 47 -6.16 -4.68 -0.53
CA LEU A 47 -6.50 -3.27 -0.38
C LEU A 47 -6.26 -2.79 1.05
N ILE A 48 -5.63 -1.62 1.18
CA ILE A 48 -5.43 -0.94 2.46
C ILE A 48 -6.45 0.19 2.58
N PRO A 49 -7.29 0.21 3.63
CA PRO A 49 -8.29 1.24 3.81
C PRO A 49 -7.63 2.61 4.04
N TYR A 50 -7.94 3.56 3.17
CA TYR A 50 -7.40 4.92 3.23
C TYR A 50 -8.46 5.95 2.85
N TYR A 51 -8.70 6.91 3.75
CA TYR A 51 -9.75 7.93 3.63
C TYR A 51 -9.23 9.31 3.21
N GLY A 52 -7.91 9.48 3.09
CA GLY A 52 -7.31 10.73 2.64
C GLY A 52 -7.50 10.97 1.14
N ARG A 53 -7.31 12.21 0.72
CA ARG A 53 -7.34 12.59 -0.70
C ARG A 53 -6.04 12.10 -1.37
N HIS A 54 -6.13 11.04 -2.16
CA HIS A 54 -5.02 10.54 -2.95
C HIS A 54 -5.49 10.08 -4.34
N GLY A 55 -4.75 10.48 -5.39
CA GLY A 55 -5.13 10.24 -6.79
C GLY A 55 -4.98 8.79 -7.27
N ALA A 56 -4.41 7.91 -6.44
CA ALA A 56 -4.31 6.48 -6.71
C ALA A 56 -5.29 5.62 -5.88
N ARG A 57 -6.20 6.24 -5.12
CA ARG A 57 -7.23 5.51 -4.38
C ARG A 57 -8.21 4.87 -5.37
N GLN A 58 -8.58 3.62 -5.12
CA GLN A 58 -9.63 2.91 -5.85
C GLN A 58 -10.83 2.66 -4.93
N PHE A 59 -12.01 2.63 -5.52
CA PHE A 59 -13.25 2.23 -4.85
C PHE A 59 -13.56 0.79 -5.27
N HIS A 60 -13.77 -0.09 -4.30
CA HIS A 60 -14.07 -1.49 -4.56
C HIS A 60 -15.25 -1.93 -3.69
N LEU A 61 -16.40 -2.13 -4.34
CA LEU A 61 -17.70 -2.38 -3.70
C LEU A 61 -17.67 -3.45 -2.60
N THR A 62 -16.97 -4.56 -2.82
CA THR A 62 -16.88 -5.67 -1.86
C THR A 62 -16.08 -5.29 -0.61
N PHE A 63 -14.89 -4.69 -0.79
CA PHE A 63 -14.01 -4.29 0.30
C PHE A 63 -14.58 -3.12 1.09
N ASP A 64 -15.17 -2.13 0.40
CA ASP A 64 -15.78 -0.97 1.06
C ASP A 64 -16.99 -1.38 1.92
N LYS A 65 -17.79 -2.37 1.47
CA LYS A 65 -18.89 -2.94 2.27
C LYS A 65 -18.38 -3.72 3.47
N LEU A 66 -17.38 -4.58 3.31
CA LEU A 66 -16.79 -5.34 4.43
C LEU A 66 -16.19 -4.40 5.48
N PHE A 67 -15.47 -3.36 5.05
CA PHE A 67 -14.86 -2.41 5.98
C PHE A 67 -15.91 -1.54 6.70
N THR A 68 -16.96 -1.11 6.01
CA THR A 68 -18.07 -0.39 6.64
C THR A 68 -18.82 -1.30 7.62
N SER A 69 -19.01 -2.58 7.28
CA SER A 69 -19.65 -3.56 8.16
C SER A 69 -18.83 -3.87 9.40
N PHE A 70 -17.49 -3.95 9.31
CA PHE A 70 -16.62 -4.12 10.48
C PHE A 70 -16.78 -2.97 11.48
N ARG A 71 -16.95 -1.73 10.99
CA ARG A 71 -17.21 -0.56 11.87
C ARG A 71 -18.58 -0.58 12.57
N LEU A 72 -19.56 -1.32 12.04
CA LEU A 72 -20.91 -1.40 12.63
C LEU A 72 -21.03 -2.44 13.75
N VAL A 73 -20.01 -3.27 13.95
CA VAL A 73 -19.98 -4.31 15.00
C VAL A 73 -19.26 -3.83 16.27
N ASP A 74 -18.56 -2.69 16.19
CA ASP A 74 -17.79 -2.10 17.31
C ASP A 74 -18.60 -1.09 18.16
N HIS A 75 -19.93 -1.23 18.26
CA HIS A 75 -20.80 -0.40 19.09
C HIS A 75 -21.65 -1.20 20.08
#